data_AF-A0A7J9KGH3-F1
#
_entry.id   AF-A0A7J9KGH3-F1
#
_cell.length_a   1.000
_cell.length_b   1.000
_cell.length_c   1.000
_cell.angle_alpha   90.00
_cell.angle_beta   90.00
_cell.angle_gamma   90.00
#
_symmetry.space_group_name_H-M   'P 1'
#
loop_
_entity.id
_entity.type
_entity.pdbx_description
1 polymer ?
#
loop_
_entity_poly.entity_id
_entity_poly.type
_entity_poly.pdbx_seq_one_letter_code
_entity_poly.pdbx_strand_id
1 'polypeptide(L)' 'MTLKMDWTIIYDMLCGKENNSFGWDEHRQMVVVEDAVWNYISSHKAASQFRHRSFSYYDQLTSIYAKD' A
#
# COMPACT_ATOMS: atom_id res chain seq x y z
N MET A 1 -8.87 -10.94 6.11
CA MET A 1 -8.70 -9.77 5.23
C MET A 1 -9.45 -10.04 3.94
N THR A 2 -10.12 -9.03 3.38
CA THR A 2 -10.79 -9.12 2.07
C THR A 2 -10.01 -8.30 1.07
N LEU A 3 -10.17 -8.59 -0.23
CA LEU A 3 -9.45 -7.91 -1.31
C LEU A 3 -9.65 -6.38 -1.28
N LYS A 4 -10.87 -5.94 -0.94
CA LYS A 4 -11.19 -4.52 -0.78
C LYS A 4 -10.46 -3.88 0.41
N MET A 5 -10.38 -4.58 1.56
CA MET A 5 -9.66 -4.07 2.74
C MET A 5 -8.15 -3.96 2.48
N ASP A 6 -7.55 -4.96 1.83
CA ASP A 6 -6.14 -4.91 1.44
C ASP A 6 -5.87 -3.74 0.50
N TRP A 7 -6.73 -3.52 -0.51
CA TRP A 7 -6.65 -2.37 -1.40
C TRP A 7 -6.77 -1.04 -0.66
N THR A 8 -7.76 -0.89 0.25
CA THR A 8 -7.95 0.36 1.02
C THR A 8 -6.70 0.71 1.84
N ILE A 9 -6.06 -0.28 2.46
CA ILE A 9 -4.83 -0.06 3.22
C ILE A 9 -3.69 0.41 2.31
N ILE A 10 -3.47 -0.26 1.18
CA ILE A 10 -2.42 0.12 0.22
C ILE A 10 -2.72 1.51 -0.37
N TYR A 11 -3.97 1.79 -0.71
CA TYR A 11 -4.40 3.08 -1.23
C TYR A 11 -4.16 4.21 -0.21
N ASP A 12 -4.45 3.99 1.06
CA ASP A 12 -4.18 4.97 2.13
C ASP A 12 -2.67 5.20 2.36
N MET A 13 -1.84 4.15 2.20
CA MET A 13 -0.39 4.33 2.23
C MET A 13 0.12 5.19 1.09
N LEU A 14 -0.40 5.00 -0.13
CA LEU A 14 0.13 5.66 -1.33
C LEU A 14 -0.48 7.04 -1.57
N CYS A 15 -1.74 7.24 -1.20
CA CYS A 15 -2.49 8.48 -1.45
C CYS A 15 -2.83 9.27 -0.17
N GLY A 16 -2.53 8.72 1.01
CA GLY A 16 -2.77 9.40 2.28
C GLY A 16 -1.99 10.72 2.36
N LYS A 17 -2.67 11.79 2.79
CA LYS A 17 -2.14 13.17 2.83
C LYS A 17 -0.80 13.33 3.57
N GLU A 18 -0.48 12.43 4.48
CA GLU A 18 0.72 12.47 5.33
C GLU A 18 1.86 11.58 4.80
N ASN A 19 1.60 10.80 3.74
CA ASN A 19 2.39 9.63 3.37
C ASN A 19 3.15 9.79 2.04
N ASN A 20 3.73 10.98 1.79
CA ASN A 20 4.49 11.25 0.55
C ASN A 20 5.81 10.44 0.43
N SER A 21 6.17 9.69 1.47
CA SER A 21 7.36 8.85 1.51
C SER A 21 7.16 7.49 0.84
N PHE A 22 5.91 7.06 0.65
CA PHE A 22 5.60 5.76 0.06
C PHE A 22 5.46 5.84 -1.45
N GLY A 23 6.02 4.86 -2.14
CA GLY A 23 5.91 4.66 -3.57
C GLY A 23 5.30 3.30 -3.90
N TRP A 24 4.93 3.15 -5.17
CA TRP A 24 4.48 1.89 -5.76
C TRP A 24 5.55 1.38 -6.71
N ASP A 25 5.96 0.12 -6.56
CA ASP A 25 6.75 -0.59 -7.57
C ASP A 25 5.79 -1.36 -8.48
N GLU A 26 5.57 -0.83 -9.69
CA GLU A 26 4.69 -1.44 -10.69
C GLU A 26 5.19 -2.82 -11.16
N HIS A 27 6.50 -3.06 -11.18
CA HIS A 27 7.06 -4.34 -11.64
C HIS A 27 6.87 -5.44 -10.59
N ARG A 28 7.07 -5.09 -9.31
CA ARG A 28 6.91 -6.03 -8.18
C ARG A 28 5.49 -6.04 -7.62
N GLN A 29 4.66 -5.10 -8.07
CA GLN A 29 3.30 -4.84 -7.61
C GLN A 29 3.26 -4.73 -6.08
N MET A 30 4.09 -3.86 -5.50
CA MET A 30 4.17 -3.72 -4.04
C MET A 30 4.53 -2.30 -3.59
N VAL A 31 4.26 -2.01 -2.31
CA VAL A 31 4.63 -0.74 -1.68
C VAL A 31 6.14 -0.70 -1.41
N VAL A 32 6.78 0.38 -1.82
CA VAL A 32 8.20 0.66 -1.60
C VAL A 32 8.36 1.94 -0.80
N VAL A 33 9.29 1.95 0.14
CA VAL A 33 9.56 3.07 1.04
C VAL A 33 10.96 2.88 1.63
N GLU A 34 11.57 3.95 2.14
CA GLU A 34 12.83 3.85 2.89
C GLU A 34 12.68 2.95 4.12
N ASP A 35 13.70 2.12 4.40
CA ASP A 35 13.69 1.21 5.55
C ASP A 35 13.48 1.92 6.90
N ALA A 36 13.96 3.17 7.03
CA ALA A 36 13.74 4.00 8.21
C ALA A 36 12.25 4.29 8.45
N VAL A 37 11.51 4.56 7.38
CA VAL A 37 10.06 4.79 7.42
C VAL A 37 9.34 3.47 7.72
N TRP A 38 9.82 2.35 7.17
CA TRP A 38 9.24 1.04 7.50
C TRP A 38 9.30 0.70 8.98
N ASN A 39 10.40 1.06 9.67
CA ASN A 39 10.53 0.82 11.10
C ASN A 39 9.48 1.60 11.90
N TYR A 40 9.15 2.83 11.50
CA TYR A 40 8.08 3.62 12.12
C TYR A 40 6.69 2.96 11.93
N ILE A 41 6.39 2.49 10.72
CA ILE A 41 5.08 1.91 10.34
C ILE A 41 4.94 0.44 10.76
N SER A 42 6.04 -0.27 11.03
CA SER A 42 6.01 -1.67 11.48
C SER A 42 5.17 -1.88 12.76
N SER A 43 4.97 -0.81 13.54
CA SER A 43 4.05 -0.73 14.67
C SER A 43 2.57 -0.93 14.27
N HIS A 44 2.20 -0.56 13.05
CA HIS A 44 0.89 -0.78 12.45
C HIS A 44 0.84 -2.16 11.80
N LYS A 45 0.29 -3.13 12.53
CA LYS A 45 0.21 -4.55 12.11
C LYS A 45 -0.49 -4.76 10.75
N ALA A 46 -1.45 -3.91 10.39
CA ALA A 46 -2.14 -3.97 9.10
C ALA A 46 -1.25 -3.53 7.94
N ALA A 47 -0.28 -2.67 8.20
CA ALA A 47 0.62 -2.11 7.21
C ALA A 47 1.89 -2.95 7.02
N SER A 48 2.42 -3.49 8.12
CA SER A 48 3.69 -4.23 8.13
C SER A 48 3.69 -5.47 7.24
N GLN A 49 2.53 -6.09 7.04
CA GLN A 49 2.38 -7.24 6.13
C GLN A 49 2.67 -6.91 4.67
N PHE A 50 2.54 -5.65 4.25
CA PHE A 50 2.72 -5.23 2.86
C PHE A 50 4.18 -4.97 2.48
N ARG A 51 5.09 -4.93 3.47
CA ARG A 51 6.53 -4.73 3.25
C ARG A 51 7.16 -5.75 2.30
N HIS A 52 6.68 -6.99 2.31
CA HIS A 52 7.22 -8.09 1.51
C HIS A 52 6.14 -8.81 0.68
N ARG A 53 4.96 -8.20 0.53
CA ARG A 53 3.81 -8.83 -0.11
C ARG A 53 3.47 -8.09 -1.41
N SER A 54 3.56 -8.81 -2.52
CA SER A 54 3.01 -8.35 -3.79
C SER A 54 1.48 -8.37 -3.77
N PHE A 55 0.87 -7.35 -4.38
CA PHE A 55 -0.55 -7.14 -4.52
C PHE A 55 -0.87 -6.76 -5.97
N SER A 56 -0.94 -7.77 -6.84
CA SER A 56 -1.13 -7.65 -8.29
C SER A 56 -2.50 -7.11 -8.74
N TYR A 57 -3.41 -6.86 -7.80
CA TYR A 57 -4.76 -6.35 -8.09
C TYR A 57 -4.88 -4.85 -7.83
N TYR A 58 -3.80 -4.18 -7.43
CA TYR A 58 -3.86 -2.77 -7.05
C TYR A 58 -4.46 -1.91 -8.17
N ASP A 59 -3.90 -2.00 -9.38
CA ASP A 59 -4.31 -1.16 -10.51
C ASP A 59 -5.77 -1.40 -10.92
N GLN A 60 -6.20 -2.68 -10.92
CA GLN A 60 -7.58 -3.05 -11.23
C GLN A 60 -8.56 -2.47 -10.21
N LEU A 61 -8.25 -2.60 -8.91
CA LEU A 61 -9.11 -2.13 -7.83
C LEU A 61 -9.10 -0.61 -7.74
N THR A 62 -7.98 0.05 -8.02
CA THR A 62 -7.88 1.51 -8.12
C THR A 62 -8.76 2.03 -9.24
N SER A 63 -8.77 1.38 -10.42
CA SER A 63 -9.68 1.78 -11.51
C SER A 63 -11.17 1.59 -11.17
N ILE A 64 -11.51 0.73 -10.22
CA ILE A 64 -12.90 0.46 -9.81
C ILE A 64 -13.33 1.40 -8.68
N TYR A 65 -12.47 1.62 -7.68
CA TYR A 65 -12.82 2.29 -6.42
C TYR A 65 -12.32 3.72 -6.29
N ALA A 66 -11.28 4.14 -7.03
CA ALA A 66 -10.77 5.51 -6.96
C ALA A 66 -11.46 6.46 -7.96
N LYS A 67 -12.41 5.96 -8.76
CA LYS A 67 -13.13 6.72 -9.81
C LYS A 67 -14.45 7.35 -9.34
N ASP A 68 -14.80 7.24 -8.06
CA ASP A 68 -15.98 7.88 -7.44
C ASP A 68 -15.57 9.06 -6.54
#